data_AF-A0A285VA82-F1
#
_entry.id   AF-A0A285VA82-F1
#
_cell.length_a   1.000
_cell.length_b   1.000
_cell.length_c   1.000
_cell.angle_alpha   90.00
_cell.angle_beta   90.00
_cell.angle_gamma   90.00
#
_symmetry.space_group_name_H-M   'P 1'
#
loop_
_entity.id
_entity.type
_entity.pdbx_description
1 polymer ?
#
loop_
_entity_poly.entity_id
_entity_poly.type
_entity_poly.pdbx_seq_one_letter_code
_entity_poly.pdbx_strand_id
1 'polypeptide(L)'
;MTDTITRDTLAQAAAHGLGIGHLTPGQAWAAHRLAMPPERLKRPLASHITALLENVERLARRRFFDDVAPDDAEAMIHRAHDEDHPMFLRGPILETLRDGMEEFFPGLKPSSVDEEGRPVFKLADLAQALGASEEDLLAHAEKMGIADQLRTTPPKPLH
;
A
#
# COMPACT_ATOMS: atom_id res chain seq x y z
N MET A 1 26.31 0.75 -6.05
CA MET A 1 26.13 2.21 -5.93
C MET A 1 25.94 2.53 -4.47
N THR A 2 26.69 3.46 -3.90
CA THR A 2 26.59 3.81 -2.48
C THR A 2 25.45 4.82 -2.34
N ASP A 3 24.22 4.34 -2.15
CA ASP A 3 23.07 5.22 -1.96
C ASP A 3 23.30 6.07 -0.71
N THR A 4 23.50 7.36 -0.93
CA THR A 4 23.77 8.32 0.14
C THR A 4 22.47 8.57 0.88
N ILE A 5 22.45 8.24 2.17
CA ILE A 5 21.32 8.51 3.05
C ILE A 5 21.30 10.02 3.31
N THR A 6 20.28 10.69 2.80
CA THR A 6 19.92 12.08 3.10
C THR A 6 18.51 12.10 3.69
N ARG A 7 18.03 13.25 4.16
CA ARG A 7 16.65 13.35 4.64
C ARG A 7 15.64 13.04 3.54
N ASP A 8 15.89 13.53 2.34
CA ASP A 8 14.98 13.37 1.20
C ASP A 8 14.97 11.93 0.69
N THR A 9 16.14 11.31 0.54
CA THR A 9 16.21 9.92 0.08
C THR A 9 15.65 8.95 1.12
N LEU A 10 15.78 9.25 2.42
CA LEU A 10 15.14 8.50 3.49
C LEU A 10 13.62 8.66 3.48
N ALA A 11 13.12 9.87 3.27
CA ALA A 11 11.68 10.14 3.16
C ALA A 11 11.07 9.40 1.96
N GLN A 12 11.73 9.43 0.80
CA GLN A 12 11.30 8.68 -0.38
C GLN A 12 11.30 7.17 -0.12
N ALA A 13 12.38 6.64 0.44
CA ALA A 13 12.46 5.21 0.77
C ALA A 13 11.32 4.78 1.72
N ALA A 14 11.06 5.57 2.76
CA ALA A 14 9.96 5.32 3.70
C ALA A 14 8.58 5.41 3.03
N ALA A 15 8.36 6.40 2.17
CA ALA A 15 7.10 6.61 1.45
C ALA A 15 6.81 5.48 0.45
N HIS A 16 7.83 4.89 -0.16
CA HIS A 16 7.66 3.80 -1.14
C HIS A 16 7.87 2.40 -0.55
N GLY A 17 8.14 2.28 0.75
CA GLY A 17 8.40 0.98 1.39
C GLY A 17 9.70 0.32 0.91
N LEU A 18 10.71 1.11 0.55
CA LEU A 18 11.99 0.66 0.02
C LEU A 18 13.10 0.73 1.06
N GLY A 19 14.12 -0.10 0.91
CA GLY A 19 15.38 0.02 1.66
C GLY A 19 16.26 1.12 1.07
N ILE A 20 17.24 1.60 1.84
CA ILE A 20 18.21 2.58 1.35
C ILE A 20 19.60 2.35 1.96
N GLY A 21 20.62 2.30 1.08
CA GLY A 21 22.00 2.06 1.47
C GLY A 21 22.17 0.69 2.14
N HIS A 22 22.17 0.67 3.47
CA HIS A 22 22.24 -0.55 4.28
C HIS A 22 21.05 -0.73 5.24
N LEU A 23 20.07 0.18 5.18
CA LEU A 23 18.84 0.08 5.96
C LEU A 23 17.83 -0.78 5.21
N THR A 24 17.20 -1.72 5.92
CA THR A 24 16.01 -2.43 5.42
C THR A 24 14.85 -1.45 5.21
N PRO A 25 13.80 -1.81 4.46
CA PRO A 25 12.59 -0.98 4.34
C PRO A 25 11.99 -0.54 5.68
N GLY A 26 11.88 -1.48 6.64
CA GLY A 26 11.35 -1.19 7.97
C GLY A 26 12.26 -0.25 8.77
N GLN A 27 13.59 -0.42 8.65
CA GLN A 27 14.55 0.49 9.26
C GLN A 27 14.55 1.89 8.62
N ALA A 28 14.41 1.98 7.30
CA ALA A 28 14.29 3.26 6.59
C ALA A 28 13.03 4.02 7.03
N TRP A 29 11.89 3.32 7.08
CA TRP A 29 10.66 3.87 7.63
C TRP A 29 10.80 4.30 9.09
N ALA A 30 11.36 3.45 9.95
CA ALA A 30 11.54 3.76 11.38
C ALA A 30 12.46 4.98 11.57
N ALA A 31 13.54 5.07 10.81
CA ALA A 31 14.45 6.20 10.85
C ALA A 31 13.77 7.50 10.40
N HIS A 32 12.97 7.45 9.33
CA HIS A 32 12.16 8.59 8.89
C HIS A 32 11.13 9.00 9.95
N ARG A 33 10.39 8.04 10.51
CA ARG A 33 9.37 8.25 11.55
C ARG A 33 9.93 8.91 12.82
N LEU A 34 11.16 8.58 13.18
CA LEU A 34 11.90 9.16 14.31
C LEU A 34 12.62 10.47 13.96
N ALA A 35 12.49 10.97 12.73
CA ALA A 35 13.22 12.12 12.21
C ALA A 35 14.74 12.01 12.45
N MET A 36 15.29 10.81 12.27
CA MET A 36 16.67 10.52 12.65
C MET A 36 17.67 11.27 11.74
N PRO A 37 18.68 11.96 12.29
CA PRO A 37 19.70 12.63 11.48
C PRO A 37 20.50 11.63 10.64
N PRO A 38 20.74 11.90 9.34
CA PRO A 38 21.49 10.99 8.46
C PRO A 38 22.91 10.65 8.98
N GLU A 39 23.52 11.54 9.76
CA GLU A 39 24.84 11.34 10.35
C GLU A 39 24.85 10.16 11.33
N ARG A 40 23.72 9.87 11.99
CA ARG A 40 23.55 8.73 12.91
C ARG A 40 23.27 7.42 12.19
N LEU A 41 22.93 7.49 10.90
CA LEU A 41 22.62 6.36 10.04
C LEU A 41 23.83 5.94 9.20
N LYS A 42 25.03 6.46 9.48
CA LYS A 42 26.26 6.07 8.78
C LYS A 42 26.66 4.65 9.17
N ARG A 43 27.25 3.93 8.22
CA ARG A 43 27.79 2.58 8.47
C ARG A 43 29.18 2.69 9.14
N PRO A 44 29.49 1.85 10.15
CA PRO A 44 28.59 0.92 10.82
C PRO A 44 27.57 1.63 11.72
N LEU A 45 26.33 1.17 11.70
CA LEU A 45 25.31 1.63 12.64
C LEU A 45 25.75 1.30 14.07
N ALA A 46 25.64 2.28 14.96
CA ALA A 46 25.82 2.03 16.37
C ALA A 46 24.76 1.03 16.86
N SER A 47 25.15 0.07 17.70
CA SER A 47 24.28 -1.02 18.17
C SER A 47 22.96 -0.54 18.76
N HIS A 48 22.98 0.55 19.54
CA HIS A 48 21.79 1.14 20.13
C HIS A 48 20.84 1.76 19.09
N ILE A 49 21.36 2.25 17.95
CA ILE A 49 20.53 2.73 16.84
C ILE A 49 19.87 1.56 16.13
N THR A 50 20.62 0.50 15.85
CA THR A 50 20.07 -0.73 15.26
C THR A 50 18.92 -1.27 16.11
N ALA A 51 19.15 -1.43 17.42
CA ALA A 51 18.13 -1.91 18.34
C ALA A 51 16.90 -0.99 18.42
N LEU A 52 17.09 0.34 18.34
CA LEU A 52 15.98 1.30 18.31
C LEU A 52 15.13 1.13 17.05
N LEU A 53 15.78 1.07 15.87
CA LEU A 53 15.08 0.91 14.59
C LEU A 53 14.31 -0.40 14.53
N GLU A 54 14.93 -1.51 14.94
CA GLU A 54 14.29 -2.83 15.00
C GLU A 54 13.09 -2.86 15.94
N ASN A 55 13.15 -2.17 17.08
CA ASN A 55 12.03 -2.10 18.01
C ASN A 55 10.85 -1.31 17.45
N VAL A 56 11.11 -0.19 16.76
CA VAL A 56 10.06 0.60 16.11
C VAL A 56 9.43 -0.18 14.95
N GLU A 57 10.23 -0.84 14.12
CA GLU A 57 9.74 -1.73 13.07
C GLU A 57 8.87 -2.86 13.65
N ARG A 58 9.36 -3.53 14.70
CA ARG A 58 8.64 -4.62 15.36
C ARG A 58 7.29 -4.17 15.92
N LEU A 59 7.22 -2.96 16.49
CA LEU A 59 5.95 -2.41 16.99
C LEU A 59 4.99 -2.12 15.84
N ALA A 60 5.48 -1.60 14.72
CA ALA A 60 4.65 -1.36 13.53
C ALA A 60 4.09 -2.66 12.95
N ARG A 61 4.94 -3.68 12.80
CA ARG A 61 4.52 -5.03 12.37
C ARG A 61 3.45 -5.60 13.29
N ARG A 62 3.67 -5.53 14.60
CA ARG A 62 2.67 -6.00 15.58
C ARG A 62 1.33 -5.31 15.36
N ARG A 63 1.30 -3.98 15.29
CA ARG A 63 0.05 -3.23 15.08
C ARG A 63 -0.62 -3.53 13.75
N PHE A 64 0.17 -3.78 12.70
CA PHE A 64 -0.35 -4.07 11.38
C PHE A 64 -1.04 -5.43 11.32
N PHE A 65 -0.44 -6.44 11.96
CA PHE A 65 -0.97 -7.81 11.99
C PHE A 65 -1.85 -8.11 13.22
N ASP A 66 -1.92 -7.20 14.19
CA ASP A 66 -2.76 -7.35 15.37
C ASP A 66 -4.24 -7.43 14.96
N ASP A 67 -4.99 -8.26 15.67
CA ASP A 67 -6.43 -8.46 15.48
C ASP A 67 -6.85 -8.97 14.08
N VAL A 68 -5.90 -9.36 13.22
CA VAL A 68 -6.19 -10.04 11.95
C VAL A 68 -6.10 -11.55 12.15
N ALA A 69 -7.21 -12.26 11.93
CA ALA A 69 -7.21 -13.72 12.02
C ALA A 69 -6.37 -14.35 10.89
N PRO A 70 -5.76 -15.53 11.10
CA PRO A 70 -4.84 -16.15 10.13
C PRO A 70 -5.37 -16.39 8.71
N ASP A 71 -6.69 -16.35 8.50
CA ASP A 71 -7.34 -16.55 7.19
C ASP A 71 -8.31 -15.42 6.83
N ASP A 72 -8.23 -14.28 7.51
CA ASP A 72 -9.10 -13.13 7.24
C ASP A 72 -8.49 -12.24 6.14
N ALA A 73 -8.70 -12.67 4.90
CA ALA A 73 -8.22 -11.97 3.71
C ALA A 73 -8.84 -10.57 3.59
N GLU A 74 -10.11 -10.40 3.97
CA GLU A 74 -10.82 -9.13 3.88
C GLU A 74 -10.20 -8.08 4.82
N ALA A 75 -9.96 -8.45 6.08
CA ALA A 75 -9.28 -7.58 7.04
C ALA A 75 -7.87 -7.22 6.54
N MET A 76 -7.13 -8.17 5.96
CA MET A 76 -5.79 -7.91 5.43
C MET A 76 -5.80 -6.97 4.22
N ILE A 77 -6.78 -7.12 3.32
CA ILE A 77 -7.00 -6.22 2.17
C ILE A 77 -7.30 -4.80 2.68
N HIS A 78 -8.21 -4.65 3.65
CA HIS A 78 -8.50 -3.35 4.25
C HIS A 78 -7.25 -2.70 4.85
N ARG A 79 -6.44 -3.46 5.60
CA ARG A 79 -5.17 -2.97 6.18
C ARG A 79 -4.14 -2.58 5.12
N ALA A 80 -4.10 -3.30 4.00
CA ALA A 80 -3.20 -2.97 2.89
C ALA A 80 -3.59 -1.66 2.20
N HIS A 81 -4.88 -1.34 2.14
CA HIS A 81 -5.36 -0.09 1.57
C HIS A 81 -5.36 1.10 2.54
N ASP A 82 -5.31 0.86 3.85
CA ASP A 82 -5.19 1.92 4.88
C ASP A 82 -3.86 2.68 4.79
N GLU A 83 -3.91 3.97 4.46
CA GLU A 83 -2.74 4.82 4.30
C GLU A 83 -2.01 5.19 5.59
N ASP A 84 -2.64 4.98 6.75
CA ASP A 84 -1.98 5.18 8.06
C ASP A 84 -0.95 4.09 8.37
N HIS A 85 -0.99 2.98 7.62
CA HIS A 85 -0.01 1.91 7.71
C HIS A 85 1.21 2.15 6.80
N PRO A 86 2.41 1.71 7.22
CA PRO A 86 3.62 2.00 6.47
C PRO A 86 3.71 1.16 5.20
N MET A 87 4.21 1.78 4.11
CA MET A 87 4.25 1.14 2.79
C MET A 87 5.11 -0.12 2.73
N PHE A 88 6.11 -0.30 3.59
CA PHE A 88 6.87 -1.54 3.62
C PHE A 88 6.07 -2.76 4.13
N LEU A 89 4.92 -2.54 4.78
CA LEU A 89 3.98 -3.59 5.18
C LEU A 89 2.86 -3.76 4.17
N ARG A 90 2.32 -2.65 3.67
CA ARG A 90 1.22 -2.64 2.69
C ARG A 90 1.66 -3.13 1.32
N GLY A 91 2.83 -2.69 0.86
CA GLY A 91 3.34 -2.89 -0.51
C GLY A 91 3.32 -4.35 -0.97
N PRO A 92 3.88 -5.30 -0.21
CA PRO A 92 3.86 -6.73 -0.60
C PRO A 92 2.46 -7.31 -0.79
N ILE A 93 1.49 -6.87 0.02
CA ILE A 93 0.10 -7.33 -0.09
C ILE A 93 -0.56 -6.71 -1.32
N LEU A 94 -0.38 -5.40 -1.53
CA LEU A 94 -0.90 -4.72 -2.72
C LEU A 94 -0.32 -5.30 -4.02
N GLU A 95 0.95 -5.69 -4.02
CA GLU A 95 1.58 -6.41 -5.13
C GLU A 95 0.94 -7.78 -5.35
N THR A 96 0.74 -8.56 -4.29
CA THR A 96 0.07 -9.87 -4.38
C THR A 96 -1.37 -9.74 -4.91
N LEU A 97 -2.10 -8.70 -4.48
CA LEU A 97 -3.45 -8.42 -4.98
C LEU A 97 -3.44 -8.03 -6.46
N ARG A 98 -2.48 -7.18 -6.88
CA ARG A 98 -2.33 -6.82 -8.28
C ARG A 98 -2.03 -8.05 -9.15
N ASP A 99 -1.10 -8.89 -8.72
CA ASP A 99 -0.71 -10.09 -9.46
C ASP A 99 -1.90 -11.06 -9.57
N GLY A 100 -2.70 -11.22 -8.50
CA GLY A 100 -3.94 -11.98 -8.54
C GLY A 100 -4.99 -11.39 -9.48
N MET A 101 -5.14 -10.06 -9.51
CA MET A 101 -6.03 -9.39 -10.46
C MET A 101 -5.61 -9.64 -11.92
N GLU A 102 -4.31 -9.59 -12.21
CA GLU A 102 -3.77 -9.88 -13.54
C GLU A 102 -3.96 -11.36 -13.94
N GLU A 103 -3.82 -12.29 -13.00
CA GLU A 103 -3.99 -13.73 -13.24
C GLU A 103 -5.47 -14.11 -13.47
N PHE A 104 -6.37 -13.68 -12.58
CA PHE A 104 -7.76 -14.10 -12.59
C PHE A 104 -8.67 -13.22 -13.46
N PHE A 105 -8.29 -11.97 -13.71
CA PHE A 105 -9.05 -11.03 -14.53
C PHE A 105 -8.19 -10.33 -15.60
N PRO A 106 -7.49 -11.08 -16.48
CA PRO A 106 -6.53 -10.52 -17.44
C PRO A 106 -7.13 -9.53 -18.47
N GLY A 107 -8.45 -9.60 -18.67
CA GLY A 107 -9.19 -8.69 -19.55
C GLY A 107 -9.65 -7.39 -18.86
N LEU A 108 -9.61 -7.32 -17.54
CA LEU A 108 -10.07 -6.18 -16.77
C LEU A 108 -8.97 -5.12 -16.73
N LYS A 109 -9.16 -4.04 -17.48
CA LYS A 109 -8.21 -2.92 -17.55
C LYS A 109 -8.83 -1.65 -16.99
N PRO A 110 -8.02 -0.78 -16.36
CA PRO A 110 -8.49 0.55 -16.00
C PRO A 110 -9.02 1.25 -17.25
N SER A 111 -10.22 1.82 -17.16
CA SER A 111 -10.78 2.64 -18.23
C SER A 111 -10.27 4.08 -18.19
N SER A 112 -9.66 4.47 -17.07
CA SER A 112 -9.45 5.86 -16.70
C SER A 112 -8.65 6.01 -15.41
N VAL A 113 -8.38 7.26 -15.02
CA VAL A 113 -7.80 7.61 -13.73
C VAL A 113 -8.67 8.64 -12.98
N ASP A 114 -8.63 8.61 -11.65
CA ASP A 114 -9.23 9.62 -10.77
C ASP A 114 -8.35 10.91 -10.68
N GLU A 115 -8.72 11.85 -9.80
CA GLU A 115 -7.98 13.10 -9.61
C GLU A 115 -6.58 12.90 -9.01
N GLU A 116 -6.38 11.79 -8.31
CA GLU A 116 -5.11 11.39 -7.72
C GLU A 116 -4.27 10.48 -8.64
N GLY A 117 -4.76 10.21 -9.86
CA GLY A 117 -4.08 9.37 -10.85
C GLY A 117 -4.25 7.87 -10.59
N ARG A 118 -5.16 7.45 -9.72
CA ARG A 118 -5.44 6.05 -9.42
C ARG A 118 -6.34 5.44 -10.50
N PRO A 119 -6.11 4.19 -10.90
CA PRO A 119 -6.89 3.52 -11.93
C PRO A 119 -8.35 3.35 -11.50
N VAL A 120 -9.26 3.71 -12.41
CA VAL A 120 -10.71 3.53 -12.26
C VAL A 120 -11.19 2.57 -13.35
N PHE A 121 -12.03 1.62 -12.96
CA PHE A 121 -12.62 0.60 -13.84
C PHE A 121 -14.09 0.95 -14.12
N LYS A 122 -14.59 0.67 -15.32
CA LYS A 122 -16.03 0.81 -15.58
C LYS A 122 -16.78 -0.26 -14.81
N LEU A 123 -17.93 0.11 -14.28
CA LEU A 123 -18.83 -0.82 -13.60
C LEU A 123 -19.24 -1.99 -14.50
N ALA A 124 -19.54 -1.71 -15.78
CA ALA A 124 -19.82 -2.73 -16.79
C ALA A 124 -18.68 -3.76 -16.95
N ASP A 125 -17.42 -3.30 -17.00
CA ASP A 125 -16.26 -4.17 -17.16
C ASP A 125 -16.05 -5.03 -15.90
N LEU A 126 -16.29 -4.46 -14.71
CA LEU A 126 -16.29 -5.19 -13.44
C LEU A 126 -17.40 -6.24 -13.38
N ALA A 127 -18.62 -5.87 -13.76
CA ALA A 127 -19.77 -6.77 -13.81
C ALA A 127 -19.51 -7.96 -14.75
N GLN A 128 -18.99 -7.68 -15.95
CA GLN A 128 -18.60 -8.71 -16.90
C GLN A 128 -17.50 -9.62 -16.35
N ALA A 129 -16.46 -9.07 -15.74
CA ALA A 129 -15.34 -9.83 -15.18
C ALA A 129 -15.80 -10.75 -14.03
N LEU A 130 -16.73 -10.28 -13.19
CA LEU A 130 -17.26 -11.01 -12.04
C LEU A 130 -18.44 -11.95 -12.40
N GLY A 131 -18.93 -11.93 -13.64
CA GLY A 131 -20.11 -12.69 -14.04
C GLY A 131 -21.40 -12.24 -13.33
N ALA A 132 -21.50 -10.96 -12.97
CA ALA A 132 -22.62 -10.34 -12.28
C ALA A 132 -23.30 -9.26 -13.15
N SER A 133 -24.46 -8.75 -12.73
CA SER A 133 -25.06 -7.56 -13.35
C SER A 133 -24.58 -6.27 -12.68
N GLU A 134 -24.63 -5.15 -13.39
CA GLU A 134 -24.33 -3.83 -12.80
C GLU A 134 -25.29 -3.48 -11.65
N GLU A 135 -26.56 -3.89 -11.76
CA GLU A 135 -27.56 -3.71 -10.70
C GLU A 135 -27.20 -4.50 -9.44
N ASP A 136 -26.71 -5.74 -9.58
CA ASP A 136 -26.27 -6.55 -8.44
C ASP A 136 -25.06 -5.92 -7.73
N LEU A 137 -24.10 -5.40 -8.50
CA LEU A 137 -22.94 -4.70 -7.95
C LEU A 137 -23.34 -3.41 -7.22
N LEU A 138 -24.26 -2.62 -7.79
CA LEU A 138 -24.78 -1.42 -7.15
C LEU A 138 -25.56 -1.74 -5.86
N ALA A 139 -26.41 -2.76 -5.88
CA ALA A 139 -27.16 -3.19 -4.71
C ALA A 139 -26.23 -3.71 -3.60
N HIS A 140 -25.14 -4.38 -3.96
CA HIS A 140 -24.11 -4.80 -3.00
C HIS A 140 -23.36 -3.60 -2.42
N ALA A 141 -22.96 -2.64 -3.27
CA ALA A 141 -22.31 -1.41 -2.85
C ALA A 141 -23.19 -0.54 -1.94
N GLU A 142 -24.50 -0.50 -2.17
CA GLU A 142 -25.46 0.18 -1.30
C GLU A 142 -25.52 -0.46 0.10
N LYS A 143 -25.53 -1.80 0.17
CA LYS A 143 -25.47 -2.53 1.45
C LYS A 143 -24.18 -2.27 2.21
N MET A 144 -23.08 -2.06 1.48
CA MET A 144 -21.78 -1.74 2.05
C MET A 144 -21.57 -0.24 2.33
N GLY A 145 -22.53 0.62 1.97
CA GLY A 145 -22.42 2.07 2.15
C GLY A 145 -21.38 2.75 1.25
N ILE A 146 -20.96 2.10 0.16
CA ILE A 146 -19.96 2.61 -0.79
C ILE A 146 -20.53 2.93 -2.17
N ALA A 147 -21.86 2.90 -2.33
CA ALA A 147 -22.54 3.15 -3.61
C ALA A 147 -22.18 4.51 -4.25
N ASP A 148 -21.92 5.53 -3.42
CA ASP A 148 -21.53 6.85 -3.92
C ASP A 148 -20.16 6.80 -4.64
N GLN A 149 -19.25 5.94 -4.21
CA GLN A 149 -17.94 5.75 -4.85
C GLN A 149 -18.06 5.12 -6.25
N LEU A 150 -19.12 4.34 -6.51
CA LEU A 150 -19.41 3.80 -7.85
C LEU A 150 -20.09 4.84 -8.75
N ARG A 151 -20.70 5.88 -8.17
CA ARG A 151 -21.51 6.88 -8.89
C ARG A 151 -20.76 8.18 -9.17
N THR A 152 -19.66 8.46 -8.46
CA THR A 152 -18.98 9.76 -8.56
C THR A 152 -17.74 9.77 -9.45
N THR A 153 -17.74 10.80 -10.31
CA THR A 153 -16.66 11.43 -11.08
C THR A 153 -16.54 10.94 -12.53
N PRO A 154 -16.75 11.82 -13.54
CA PRO A 154 -16.46 11.49 -14.93
C PRO A 154 -14.97 11.21 -15.04
N PRO A 155 -14.59 9.99 -15.42
CA PRO A 155 -13.19 9.67 -15.52
C PRO A 155 -12.50 10.55 -16.57
N LYS A 156 -11.29 11.06 -16.27
CA LYS A 156 -10.43 11.57 -17.35
C LYS A 156 -10.04 10.38 -18.24
N PRO A 157 -10.25 10.45 -19.56
CA PRO A 157 -9.86 9.37 -20.45
C PRO A 157 -8.34 9.15 -20.38
N LEU A 158 -7.90 7.90 -20.39
CA LEU A 158 -6.51 7.54 -20.63
C LEU A 158 -6.15 8.01 -22.05
N HIS A 159 -5.21 8.95 -22.18
CA HIS A 159 -4.64 9.38 -23.46
C HIS A 159 -3.53 8.44 -23.92
#